data_AF-A0A1A8H0C5-F1
#
_entry.id   AF-A0A1A8H0C5-F1
#
_cell.length_a   1.000
_cell.length_b   1.000
_cell.length_c   1.000
_cell.angle_alpha   90.00
_cell.angle_beta   90.00
_cell.angle_gamma   90.00
#
_symmetry.space_group_name_H-M   'P 1'
#
loop_
_entity.id
_entity.type
_entity.pdbx_description
1 polymer ?
#
loop_
_entity_poly.entity_id
_entity_poly.type
_entity_poly.pdbx_seq_one_letter_code
_entity_poly.pdbx_strand_id
1 'polypeptide(L)' 'AGFITPVPGGVGPMTVAMLMENTVQSARRFLLRSQSHG' A
#
# COMPACT_ATOMS: atom_id res chain seq x y z
N ALA A 1 -21.36 9.30 15.09
CA ALA A 1 -20.84 9.71 13.77
C ALA A 1 -19.75 10.73 14.01
N GLY A 2 -18.50 10.61 13.54
CA GLY A 2 -17.83 9.56 12.78
C GLY A 2 -16.32 9.72 13.04
N PHE A 3 -15.52 8.69 12.75
CA PHE A 3 -14.06 8.81 12.68
C PHE A 3 -13.71 9.70 11.49
N ILE A 4 -13.96 11.00 11.62
CA ILE A 4 -13.49 12.03 10.70
C ILE A 4 -12.02 12.18 11.06
N THR A 5 -11.14 11.70 10.18
CA THR A 5 -9.71 11.98 10.30
C THR A 5 -9.55 13.50 10.33
N PRO A 6 -8.95 14.10 11.38
CA PRO A 6 -8.91 15.55 11.48
C PRO A 6 -8.08 16.08 10.31
N VAL A 7 -8.74 16.87 9.45
CA VAL A 7 -8.06 17.64 8.40
C VAL A 7 -7.46 18.86 9.09
N PRO A 8 -6.17 19.19 8.85
CA PRO A 8 -5.33 18.77 7.72
C PRO A 8 -4.28 17.71 8.13
N GLY A 9 -4.43 16.47 7.66
CA GLY A 9 -3.43 15.42 7.94
C GLY A 9 -3.89 13.98 7.78
N GLY A 10 -5.19 13.72 7.58
CA GLY A 10 -5.71 12.36 7.53
C GLY A 10 -5.46 11.60 6.21
N VAL A 11 -5.81 12.21 5.07
CA VAL A 11 -5.87 11.50 3.78
C VAL A 11 -4.57 11.55 2.98
N GLY A 12 -3.76 12.60 3.13
CA GLY A 12 -2.47 12.72 2.43
C GLY A 12 -1.47 11.64 2.85
N PRO A 13 -1.14 11.52 4.16
CA PRO A 13 -0.26 10.47 4.67
C PRO A 13 -0.78 9.05 4.42
N MET A 14 -2.10 8.82 4.53
CA MET A 14 -2.70 7.51 4.23
C MET A 14 -2.58 7.15 2.74
N THR A 15 -2.69 8.12 1.82
CA THR A 15 -2.52 7.88 0.39
C THR A 15 -1.08 7.44 0.09
N VAL A 16 -0.09 8.10 0.67
CA VAL A 16 1.33 7.70 0.53
C VAL A 16 1.56 6.30 1.11
N ALA A 17 1.02 6.01 2.29
CA ALA A 17 1.14 4.70 2.91
C ALA A 17 0.55 3.58 2.03
N MET A 18 -0.64 3.79 1.46
CA MET A 18 -1.30 2.82 0.59
C MET A 18 -0.53 2.58 -0.72
N LEU A 19 0.07 3.61 -1.31
CA LEU A 19 0.92 3.44 -2.50
C LEU A 19 2.18 2.62 -2.20
N MET A 20 2.81 2.86 -1.04
CA MET A 20 3.99 2.09 -0.62
C MET A 20 3.62 0.63 -0.35
N GLU A 21 2.48 0.39 0.30
CA GLU A 21 1.96 -0.97 0.52
C GLU A 21 1.74 -1.70 -0.81
N ASN A 22 1.07 -1.08 -1.77
CA ASN A 22 0.84 -1.65 -3.10
C ASN A 22 2.15 -1.95 -3.85
N THR A 23 3.16 -1.10 -3.69
CA THR A 23 4.49 -1.29 -4.28
C THR A 23 5.19 -2.52 -3.71
N VAL A 24 5.20 -2.66 -2.38
CA VAL A 24 5.81 -3.81 -1.69
C VAL A 24 5.10 -5.11 -2.04
N GLN A 25 3.76 -5.11 -2.05
CA GLN A 25 2.98 -6.29 -2.42
C GLN A 25 3.27 -6.72 -3.87
N SER A 26 3.39 -5.77 -4.80
CA SER A 26 3.69 -6.04 -6.20
C SER A 26 5.10 -6.63 -6.38
N ALA A 27 6.11 -6.07 -5.69
CA ALA A 27 7.46 -6.61 -5.69
C ALA A 27 7.51 -8.04 -5.13
N ARG A 28 6.82 -8.30 -4.02
CA ARG A 28 6.71 -9.66 -3.44
C ARG A 28 6.08 -10.63 -4.43
N ARG A 29 4.98 -10.25 -5.09
CA ARG A 29 4.32 -11.10 -6.10
C ARG A 29 5.21 -11.35 -7.31
N PHE A 30 5.95 -10.34 -7.77
CA PHE A 30 6.90 -10.48 -8.87
C PHE A 30 7.98 -11.51 -8.56
N LEU A 31 8.62 -11.39 -7.38
CA LEU A 31 9.67 -12.31 -6.93
C LEU A 31 9.17 -13.73 -6.69
N LEU A 32 7.93 -13.90 -6.21
CA LEU A 32 7.34 -15.22 -6.02
C LEU A 32 6.92 -15.87 -7.35
N ARG A 33 6.49 -15.07 -8.35
CA ARG A 33 6.15 -15.58 -9.69
C ARG A 33 7.37 -16.04 -10.49
N SER A 34 8.55 -15.46 -10.24
CA SER A 34 9.80 -15.95 -10.83
C SER A 34 10.27 -17.29 -10.25
N GLN A 35 9.72 -17.75 -9.12
CA GLN A 35 10.10 -19.01 -8.48
C GLN A 35 9.22 -20.20 -8.91
N SER A 36 8.12 -19.97 -9.63
CA SER A 36 7.16 -21.03 -10.03
C SER A 36 7.26 -21.47 -11.49
N HIS A 37 8.28 -21.01 -12.22
CA HIS A 37 8.59 -21.47 -13.58
C HIS A 37 9.97 -22.15 -13.60
N GLY A 38 10.10 -23.19 -12.78
CA GLY A 38 11.15 -24.21 -12.86
C GLY A 38 10.52 -25.56 -13.16
#